data_AF-A0A2G8L0E5-F1
#
_entry.id   AF-A0A2G8L0E5-F1
#
_cell.length_a   1.000
_cell.length_b   1.000
_cell.length_c   1.000
_cell.angle_alpha   90.00
_cell.angle_beta   90.00
_cell.angle_gamma   90.00
#
_symmetry.space_group_name_H-M   'P 1'
#
loop_
_entity.id
_entity.type
_entity.pdbx_description
1 polymer ?
#
loop_
_entity_poly.entity_id
_entity_poly.type
_entity_poly.pdbx_seq_one_letter_code
_entity_poly.pdbx_strand_id
1 'polypeptide(L)'
;MKVSSYSDSRPSSGYSEQYNASLTNELAQERSLREAAEADRDKYQERQKSTYQQQTFIESRQRRDTLMKFDKLYTTQRLRSGLRSATAQKFERLEDKEELKDKLLFSVVVLSFRAAKETLAKIRHSVGTMLNLSGMVNSNGMNDLNKSTSADKTEKELYVFLQNLGDKFDMMPMVQEVRMKLNNALRNYSAWSSSPSLDDYIRRCVLLAWKLTILQPPLEAHYDMSSFNPHFHRRSPGSNPNSTDIKVYLWPSLIESDSTRCVYRGIVST
;
A
#
# COMPACT_ATOMS: atom_id res chain seq x y z
N MET A 1 65.30 -11.04 -85.09
CA MET A 1 65.26 -10.48 -83.72
C MET A 1 64.76 -9.05 -83.85
N LYS A 2 63.50 -8.72 -83.46
CA LYS A 2 63.10 -8.12 -82.16
C LYS A 2 64.02 -6.94 -81.78
N VAL A 3 63.54 -5.72 -81.48
CA VAL A 3 62.57 -5.37 -80.42
C VAL A 3 61.82 -4.06 -80.76
N SER A 4 60.54 -4.01 -80.38
CA SER A 4 59.61 -2.87 -80.43
C SER A 4 59.63 -2.11 -79.10
N SER A 5 59.66 -0.77 -79.16
CA SER A 5 59.50 0.13 -78.01
C SER A 5 58.06 0.66 -77.96
N TYR A 6 57.31 0.30 -76.92
CA TYR A 6 56.03 0.92 -76.58
C TYR A 6 56.20 1.83 -75.36
N SER A 7 55.70 3.05 -75.51
CA SER A 7 55.52 4.09 -74.51
C SER A 7 54.45 3.70 -73.48
N ASP A 8 54.78 3.82 -72.20
CA ASP A 8 53.86 3.59 -71.08
C ASP A 8 53.31 4.94 -70.57
N SER A 9 52.05 5.23 -70.91
CA SER A 9 51.29 6.35 -70.37
C SER A 9 50.37 5.82 -69.27
N ARG A 10 50.67 6.12 -68.01
CA ARG A 10 49.75 5.91 -66.89
C ARG A 10 48.69 7.01 -66.84
N PRO A 11 47.42 6.64 -66.66
CA PRO A 11 46.55 7.42 -65.79
C PRO A 11 45.82 6.48 -64.82
N SER A 12 45.81 6.78 -63.52
CA SER A 12 44.67 6.54 -62.62
C SER A 12 45.08 6.82 -61.17
N SER A 13 44.71 8.00 -60.65
CA SER A 13 44.82 8.36 -59.23
C SER A 13 43.53 9.02 -58.70
N GLY A 14 42.42 8.96 -59.44
CA GLY A 14 41.18 9.67 -59.10
C GLY A 14 40.09 8.81 -58.43
N TYR A 15 40.18 7.48 -58.50
CA TYR A 15 39.09 6.59 -58.08
C TYR A 15 39.17 6.15 -56.60
N SER A 16 40.32 6.25 -55.93
CA SER A 16 40.46 5.85 -54.52
C SER A 16 40.00 6.91 -53.53
N GLU A 17 40.16 8.19 -53.85
CA GLU A 17 39.77 9.29 -52.94
C GLU A 17 38.25 9.46 -52.83
N GLN A 18 37.51 9.27 -53.92
CA GLN A 18 36.05 9.34 -53.89
C GLN A 18 35.42 8.19 -53.09
N TYR A 19 36.01 6.99 -53.13
CA TYR A 19 35.54 5.84 -52.38
C TYR A 19 35.81 5.99 -50.88
N ASN A 20 36.99 6.52 -50.52
CA ASN A 20 37.34 6.81 -49.13
C ASN A 20 36.48 7.92 -48.51
N ALA A 21 36.17 8.97 -49.28
CA ALA A 21 35.29 10.06 -48.84
C ALA A 21 33.84 9.59 -48.61
N SER A 22 33.33 8.70 -49.46
CA SER A 22 31.99 8.12 -49.31
C SER A 22 31.90 7.23 -48.06
N LEU A 23 32.91 6.41 -47.80
CA LEU A 23 32.96 5.53 -46.62
C LEU A 23 33.08 6.32 -45.31
N THR A 24 33.79 7.44 -45.31
CA THR A 24 33.88 8.32 -44.14
C THR A 24 32.56 9.05 -43.84
N ASN A 25 31.80 9.43 -44.88
CA ASN A 25 30.47 10.04 -44.70
C ASN A 25 29.46 9.02 -44.16
N GLU A 26 29.52 7.78 -44.61
CA GLU A 26 28.64 6.70 -44.16
C GLU A 26 28.89 6.33 -42.69
N LEU A 27 30.17 6.25 -42.28
CA LEU A 27 30.56 6.06 -40.87
C LEU A 27 30.18 7.26 -39.97
N ALA A 28 30.24 8.49 -40.49
CA ALA A 28 29.79 9.68 -39.76
C ALA A 28 28.26 9.70 -39.61
N GLN A 29 27.53 9.24 -40.62
CA GLN A 29 26.08 9.11 -40.58
C GLN A 29 25.64 7.99 -39.62
N GLU A 30 26.34 6.85 -39.59
CA GLU A 30 26.05 5.77 -38.63
C GLU A 30 26.32 6.20 -37.18
N ARG A 31 27.40 6.96 -36.93
CA ARG A 31 27.68 7.51 -35.60
C ARG A 31 26.62 8.50 -35.13
N SER A 32 26.17 9.41 -35.99
CA SER A 32 25.12 10.37 -35.63
C SER A 32 23.76 9.70 -35.38
N LEU A 33 23.43 8.64 -36.12
CA LEU A 33 22.24 7.83 -35.88
C LEU A 33 22.31 7.05 -34.55
N ARG A 34 23.48 6.53 -34.19
CA ARG A 34 23.69 5.87 -32.88
C ARG A 34 23.61 6.85 -31.71
N GLU A 35 24.22 8.03 -31.83
CA GLU A 35 24.11 9.10 -30.82
C GLU A 35 22.67 9.58 -30.66
N ALA A 36 21.91 9.72 -31.75
CA ALA A 36 20.49 10.08 -31.69
C ALA A 36 19.65 8.99 -30.98
N ALA A 37 19.92 7.71 -31.26
CA ALA A 37 19.24 6.59 -30.62
C ALA A 37 19.57 6.47 -29.11
N GLU A 38 20.82 6.74 -28.73
CA GLU A 38 21.24 6.78 -27.32
C GLU A 38 20.60 7.98 -26.59
N ALA A 39 20.59 9.17 -27.20
CA ALA A 39 19.95 10.35 -26.63
C ALA A 39 18.43 10.17 -26.45
N ASP A 40 17.75 9.47 -27.38
CA ASP A 40 16.33 9.15 -27.24
C ASP A 40 16.08 8.08 -26.16
N ARG A 41 16.99 7.12 -25.99
CA ARG A 41 16.93 6.14 -24.91
C ARG A 41 17.10 6.79 -23.54
N ASP A 42 18.02 7.74 -23.43
CA ASP A 42 18.26 8.49 -22.19
C ASP A 42 17.08 9.40 -21.84
N LYS A 43 16.52 10.13 -22.83
CA LYS A 43 15.30 10.92 -22.64
C LYS A 43 14.11 10.05 -22.21
N TYR A 44 13.98 8.85 -22.76
CA TYR A 44 12.92 7.92 -22.37
C TYR A 44 13.11 7.42 -20.94
N GLN A 45 14.34 7.06 -20.55
CA GLN A 45 14.64 6.66 -19.18
C GLN A 45 14.44 7.80 -18.18
N GLU A 46 14.78 9.03 -18.54
CA GLU A 46 14.63 10.20 -17.69
C GLU A 46 13.15 10.59 -17.49
N ARG A 47 12.32 10.48 -18.54
CA ARG A 47 10.85 10.59 -18.42
C ARG A 47 10.25 9.49 -17.55
N GLN A 48 10.74 8.26 -17.66
CA GLN A 48 10.31 7.21 -16.75
C GLN A 48 10.69 7.52 -15.31
N LYS A 49 11.95 7.90 -15.05
CA LYS A 49 12.43 8.27 -13.70
C LYS A 49 11.62 9.42 -13.10
N SER A 50 11.31 10.47 -13.86
CA SER A 50 10.51 11.59 -13.36
C SER A 50 9.07 11.17 -13.05
N THR A 51 8.47 10.31 -13.88
CA THR A 51 7.12 9.75 -13.64
C THR A 51 7.09 8.89 -12.38
N TYR A 52 8.08 8.01 -12.19
CA TYR A 52 8.22 7.19 -10.97
C TYR A 52 8.43 8.03 -9.71
N GLN A 53 9.26 9.07 -9.77
CA GLN A 53 9.48 9.99 -8.64
C GLN A 53 8.21 10.76 -8.28
N GLN A 54 7.43 11.19 -9.27
CA GLN A 54 6.17 11.87 -9.03
C GLN A 54 5.12 10.94 -8.39
N GLN A 55 5.05 9.68 -8.83
CA GLN A 55 4.12 8.70 -8.30
C GLN A 55 4.45 8.30 -6.84
N THR A 56 5.72 8.07 -6.53
CA THR A 56 6.17 7.79 -5.15
C THR A 56 5.90 8.96 -4.18
N PHE A 57 5.97 10.21 -4.66
CA PHE A 57 5.62 11.38 -3.86
C PHE A 57 4.13 11.46 -3.53
N ILE A 58 3.26 11.16 -4.49
CA ILE A 58 1.80 11.15 -4.30
C ILE A 58 1.39 10.04 -3.31
N GLU A 59 1.92 8.83 -3.49
CA GLU A 59 1.69 7.69 -2.59
C GLU A 59 2.12 8.01 -1.15
N SER A 60 3.28 8.65 -1.00
CA SER A 60 3.82 9.07 0.30
C SER A 60 2.95 10.13 0.98
N ARG A 61 2.33 11.03 0.21
CA ARG A 61 1.40 12.05 0.73
C ARG A 61 0.08 11.41 1.15
N GLN A 62 -0.51 10.55 0.31
CA GLN A 62 -1.74 9.84 0.63
C GLN A 62 -1.59 8.93 1.86
N ARG A 63 -0.43 8.28 2.00
CA ARG A 63 -0.08 7.51 3.21
C ARG A 63 -0.10 8.40 4.46
N ARG A 64 0.59 9.54 4.42
CA ARG A 64 0.62 10.50 5.55
C ARG A 64 -0.77 11.03 5.89
N ASP A 65 -1.56 11.41 4.89
CA ASP A 65 -2.91 11.93 5.11
C ASP A 65 -3.84 10.87 5.72
N THR A 66 -3.70 9.61 5.32
CA THR A 66 -4.48 8.48 5.88
C THR A 66 -4.05 8.16 7.31
N LEU A 67 -2.75 8.19 7.60
CA LEU A 67 -2.22 8.06 8.97
C LEU A 67 -2.65 9.21 9.88
N MET A 68 -2.66 10.45 9.36
CA MET A 68 -3.20 11.60 10.09
C MET A 68 -4.69 11.44 10.36
N LYS A 69 -5.47 10.90 9.42
CA LYS A 69 -6.89 10.58 9.66
C LYS A 69 -7.07 9.50 10.73
N PHE A 70 -6.15 8.53 10.81
CA PHE A 70 -6.13 7.51 11.85
C PHE A 70 -5.81 8.08 13.24
N ASP A 71 -4.79 8.92 13.33
CA ASP A 71 -4.48 9.63 14.57
C ASP A 71 -5.60 10.59 14.96
N LYS A 72 -6.22 11.26 13.97
CA LYS A 72 -7.39 12.11 14.18
C LYS A 72 -8.60 11.33 14.65
N LEU A 73 -8.79 10.08 14.21
CA LEU A 73 -9.91 9.25 14.65
C LEU A 73 -9.73 8.86 16.13
N TYR A 74 -8.49 8.58 16.56
CA TYR A 74 -8.18 8.40 17.97
C TYR A 74 -8.39 9.70 18.78
N THR A 75 -7.77 10.81 18.38
CA THR A 75 -7.82 12.08 19.15
C THR A 75 -9.18 12.78 19.07
N THR A 76 -9.79 12.89 17.89
CA THR A 76 -11.03 13.65 17.67
C THR A 76 -12.28 12.83 17.98
N GLN A 77 -12.34 11.54 17.64
CA GLN A 77 -13.58 10.79 17.88
C GLN A 77 -13.70 10.30 19.34
N ARG A 78 -12.58 10.04 20.03
CA ARG A 78 -12.56 9.66 21.45
C ARG A 78 -12.67 10.86 22.39
N LEU A 79 -12.01 11.99 22.09
CA LEU A 79 -12.12 13.21 22.91
C LEU A 79 -13.28 14.13 22.51
N ARG A 80 -13.66 14.23 21.23
CA ARG A 80 -14.59 15.27 20.73
C ARG A 80 -15.99 14.79 20.42
N SER A 81 -16.22 13.50 20.17
CA SER A 81 -17.57 13.05 19.82
C SER A 81 -18.40 12.85 21.09
N GLY A 82 -19.64 13.33 21.03
CA GLY A 82 -20.72 12.97 21.93
C GLY A 82 -21.00 11.48 22.06
N LEU A 83 -20.09 10.55 21.73
CA LEU A 83 -20.15 9.21 22.30
C LEU A 83 -19.69 9.20 23.76
N ARG A 84 -18.85 10.14 24.26
CA ARG A 84 -18.73 10.36 25.72
C ARG A 84 -20.01 11.01 26.27
N SER A 85 -20.46 12.12 25.70
CA SER A 85 -21.59 12.90 26.24
C SER A 85 -23.00 12.33 25.96
N ALA A 86 -23.30 11.86 24.74
CA ALA A 86 -24.64 11.36 24.36
C ALA A 86 -24.87 9.89 24.77
N THR A 87 -23.83 9.11 25.09
CA THR A 87 -24.02 7.88 25.87
C THR A 87 -23.99 8.14 27.37
N ALA A 88 -23.21 9.12 27.87
CA ALA A 88 -23.27 9.54 29.28
C ALA A 88 -24.66 10.06 29.68
N GLN A 89 -25.35 10.84 28.82
CA GLN A 89 -26.72 11.29 29.10
C GLN A 89 -27.75 10.15 29.22
N LYS A 90 -27.47 8.95 28.70
CA LYS A 90 -28.31 7.75 28.88
C LYS A 90 -27.76 6.77 29.92
N PHE A 91 -26.55 7.00 30.46
CA PHE A 91 -25.83 6.06 31.32
C PHE A 91 -25.09 6.75 32.46
N GLU A 92 -25.76 7.67 33.13
CA GLU A 92 -25.26 8.43 34.29
C GLU A 92 -24.99 7.59 35.56
N ARG A 93 -25.01 6.25 35.48
CA ARG A 93 -25.04 5.38 36.67
C ARG A 93 -23.87 4.43 36.90
N LEU A 94 -22.88 4.30 36.02
CA LEU A 94 -21.87 3.25 36.19
C LEU A 94 -20.48 3.68 35.70
N GLU A 95 -19.65 4.13 36.64
CA GLU A 95 -18.21 4.41 36.45
C GLU A 95 -17.42 3.16 35.99
N ASP A 96 -17.92 1.95 36.28
CA ASP A 96 -17.32 0.66 35.87
C ASP A 96 -17.41 0.34 34.36
N LYS A 97 -18.04 1.19 33.54
CA LYS A 97 -18.27 0.93 32.10
C LYS A 97 -17.37 1.72 31.15
N GLU A 98 -16.49 2.59 31.63
CA GLU A 98 -15.50 3.25 30.76
C GLU A 98 -14.53 2.22 30.12
N GLU A 99 -14.10 1.20 30.87
CA GLU A 99 -13.28 0.12 30.32
C GLU A 99 -14.02 -0.72 29.26
N LEU A 100 -15.30 -1.01 29.48
CA LEU A 100 -16.11 -1.77 28.52
C LEU A 100 -16.29 -1.00 27.21
N LYS A 101 -16.49 0.31 27.31
CA LYS A 101 -16.58 1.21 26.16
C LYS A 101 -15.27 1.24 25.38
N ASP A 102 -14.14 1.34 26.08
CA ASP A 102 -12.84 1.37 25.45
C ASP A 102 -12.50 0.06 24.75
N LYS A 103 -12.84 -1.08 25.37
CA LYS A 103 -12.78 -2.42 24.75
C LYS A 103 -13.69 -2.54 23.53
N LEU A 104 -14.88 -1.93 23.57
CA LEU A 104 -15.81 -1.95 22.44
C LEU A 104 -15.29 -1.14 21.25
N LEU A 105 -14.84 0.10 21.50
CA LEU A 105 -14.28 0.96 20.46
C LEU A 105 -13.05 0.31 19.83
N PHE A 106 -12.18 -0.25 20.65
CA PHE A 106 -11.03 -1.03 20.20
C PHE A 106 -11.46 -2.24 19.34
N SER A 107 -12.47 -3.00 19.78
CA SER A 107 -13.01 -4.14 19.03
C SER A 107 -13.55 -3.73 17.66
N VAL A 108 -14.29 -2.61 17.57
CA VAL A 108 -14.78 -2.08 16.28
C VAL A 108 -13.63 -1.81 15.31
N VAL A 109 -12.54 -1.22 15.78
CA VAL A 109 -11.35 -0.96 14.95
C VAL A 109 -10.74 -2.28 14.47
N VAL A 110 -10.47 -3.22 15.38
CA VAL A 110 -9.87 -4.52 15.04
C VAL A 110 -10.75 -5.31 14.06
N LEU A 111 -12.07 -5.37 14.31
CA LEU A 111 -13.03 -6.01 13.40
C LEU A 111 -13.04 -5.35 12.02
N SER A 112 -12.93 -4.02 11.95
CA SER A 112 -12.85 -3.29 10.67
C SER A 112 -11.61 -3.69 9.88
N PHE A 113 -10.44 -3.79 10.53
CA PHE A 113 -9.20 -4.25 9.88
C PHE A 113 -9.29 -5.70 9.41
N ARG A 114 -9.89 -6.58 10.22
CA ARG A 114 -10.09 -8.00 9.84
C ARG A 114 -11.00 -8.11 8.61
N ALA A 115 -12.14 -7.41 8.61
CA ALA A 115 -13.06 -7.39 7.47
C ALA A 115 -12.38 -6.85 6.20
N ALA A 116 -11.65 -5.73 6.31
CA ALA A 116 -10.91 -5.16 5.19
C ALA A 116 -9.86 -6.12 4.61
N LYS A 117 -9.08 -6.78 5.47
CA LYS A 117 -8.10 -7.81 5.05
C LYS A 117 -8.77 -8.99 4.36
N GLU A 118 -9.90 -9.47 4.88
CA GLU A 118 -10.62 -10.60 4.29
C GLU A 118 -11.20 -10.23 2.91
N THR A 119 -11.77 -9.04 2.76
CA THR A 119 -12.25 -8.52 1.47
C THR A 119 -11.10 -8.38 0.47
N LEU A 120 -9.95 -7.85 0.89
CA LEU A 120 -8.76 -7.74 0.05
C LEU A 120 -8.27 -9.12 -0.41
N ALA A 121 -8.21 -10.10 0.50
CA ALA A 121 -7.84 -11.48 0.17
C ALA A 121 -8.81 -12.11 -0.84
N LYS A 122 -10.12 -11.89 -0.69
CA LYS A 122 -11.15 -12.35 -1.64
C LYS A 122 -10.95 -11.73 -3.03
N ILE A 123 -10.66 -10.43 -3.11
CA ILE A 123 -10.40 -9.74 -4.38
C ILE A 123 -9.12 -10.29 -5.02
N ARG A 124 -8.03 -10.43 -4.24
CA ARG A 124 -6.76 -10.99 -4.73
C ARG A 124 -6.96 -12.41 -5.28
N HIS A 125 -7.71 -13.25 -4.57
CA HIS A 125 -8.03 -14.59 -5.02
C HIS A 125 -8.88 -14.60 -6.30
N SER A 126 -9.93 -13.76 -6.37
CA SER A 126 -10.78 -13.62 -7.55
C SER A 126 -9.98 -13.20 -8.79
N VAL A 127 -9.11 -12.18 -8.64
CA VAL A 127 -8.22 -11.71 -9.70
C VAL A 127 -7.21 -12.79 -10.09
N GLY A 128 -6.62 -13.49 -9.12
CA GLY A 128 -5.70 -14.60 -9.37
C GLY A 128 -6.34 -15.77 -10.12
N THR A 129 -7.61 -16.07 -9.83
CA THR A 129 -8.39 -17.10 -10.53
C THR A 129 -8.80 -16.64 -11.92
N MET A 130 -9.29 -15.40 -12.09
CA MET A 130 -9.66 -14.83 -13.40
C MET A 130 -8.46 -14.71 -14.35
N LEU A 131 -7.29 -14.38 -13.82
CA LEU A 131 -6.05 -14.30 -14.60
C LEU A 131 -5.37 -15.66 -14.80
N ASN A 132 -6.01 -16.78 -14.40
CA ASN A 132 -5.47 -18.14 -14.46
C ASN A 132 -4.06 -18.29 -13.84
N LEU A 133 -3.70 -17.44 -12.87
CA LEU A 133 -2.46 -17.60 -12.10
C LEU A 133 -2.53 -18.84 -11.21
N SER A 134 -3.75 -19.34 -10.95
CA SER A 134 -4.04 -20.61 -10.26
C SER A 134 -4.00 -21.86 -11.17
N GLY A 135 -3.46 -21.76 -12.39
CA GLY A 135 -3.32 -22.88 -13.33
C GLY A 135 -2.03 -23.72 -13.21
N MET A 136 -1.15 -23.47 -12.23
CA MET A 136 0.18 -24.12 -12.21
C MET A 136 0.62 -24.66 -10.85
N VAL A 137 -0.31 -24.97 -9.95
CA VAL A 137 0.02 -25.75 -8.73
C VAL A 137 0.13 -27.25 -9.03
N ASN A 138 -0.32 -27.70 -10.22
CA ASN A 138 -0.23 -29.11 -10.63
C ASN A 138 0.57 -29.26 -11.93
N SER A 139 1.88 -29.10 -11.90
CA SER A 139 2.80 -29.84 -12.79
C SER A 139 4.22 -29.71 -12.26
N ASN A 140 4.78 -30.85 -11.89
CA ASN A 140 6.19 -31.03 -11.59
C ASN A 140 7.07 -30.41 -12.69
N GLY A 141 8.11 -29.69 -12.26
CA GLY A 141 9.33 -29.50 -13.03
C GLY A 141 9.49 -28.17 -13.75
N MET A 142 10.42 -27.36 -13.22
CA MET A 142 11.35 -26.52 -14.00
C MET A 142 10.74 -25.34 -14.77
N ASN A 143 10.62 -24.16 -14.12
CA ASN A 143 10.90 -22.82 -14.68
C ASN A 143 10.41 -21.70 -13.72
N ASP A 144 11.22 -21.30 -12.73
CA ASP A 144 10.76 -20.44 -11.62
C ASP A 144 11.66 -19.21 -11.35
N LEU A 145 12.15 -18.54 -12.40
CA LEU A 145 12.89 -17.28 -12.26
C LEU A 145 12.26 -16.08 -13.00
N ASN A 146 11.44 -16.31 -14.03
CA ASN A 146 10.75 -15.24 -14.77
C ASN A 146 9.28 -15.02 -14.35
N LYS A 147 8.74 -15.87 -13.46
CA LYS A 147 7.31 -15.90 -13.10
C LYS A 147 6.95 -15.04 -11.88
N SER A 148 7.91 -14.80 -10.99
CA SER A 148 7.75 -13.88 -9.84
C SER A 148 7.58 -12.43 -10.28
N THR A 149 8.30 -12.01 -11.32
CA THR A 149 8.29 -10.61 -11.77
C THR A 149 6.97 -10.17 -12.40
N SER A 150 6.24 -11.07 -13.08
CA SER A 150 4.94 -10.75 -13.67
C SER A 150 3.82 -10.75 -12.62
N ALA A 151 3.81 -11.75 -11.72
CA ALA A 151 2.87 -11.81 -10.61
C ALA A 151 3.00 -10.58 -9.69
N ASP A 152 4.23 -10.19 -9.34
CA ASP A 152 4.49 -9.00 -8.54
C ASP A 152 4.02 -7.73 -9.24
N LYS A 153 4.26 -7.58 -10.55
CA LYS A 153 3.76 -6.41 -11.32
C LYS A 153 2.24 -6.35 -11.32
N THR A 154 1.55 -7.47 -11.56
CA THR A 154 0.08 -7.51 -11.52
C THR A 154 -0.48 -7.23 -10.13
N GLU A 155 0.21 -7.65 -9.08
CA GLU A 155 -0.19 -7.36 -7.70
C GLU A 155 -0.03 -5.87 -7.39
N LYS A 156 1.07 -5.23 -7.81
CA LYS A 156 1.24 -3.77 -7.69
C LYS A 156 0.14 -3.00 -8.44
N GLU A 157 -0.17 -3.41 -9.67
CA GLU A 157 -1.25 -2.80 -10.45
C GLU A 157 -2.62 -2.98 -9.79
N LEU A 158 -2.88 -4.12 -9.16
CA LEU A 158 -4.09 -4.35 -8.38
C LEU A 158 -4.18 -3.37 -7.20
N TYR A 159 -3.10 -3.15 -6.45
CA TYR A 159 -3.10 -2.17 -5.35
C TYR A 159 -3.31 -0.74 -5.86
N VAL A 160 -2.69 -0.34 -6.97
CA VAL A 160 -2.94 0.97 -7.61
C VAL A 160 -4.39 1.11 -8.06
N PHE A 161 -4.96 0.06 -8.66
CA PHE A 161 -6.36 0.03 -9.04
C PHE A 161 -7.29 0.16 -7.82
N LEU A 162 -7.01 -0.58 -6.74
CA LEU A 162 -7.79 -0.53 -5.50
C LEU A 162 -7.66 0.83 -4.80
N GLN A 163 -6.49 1.46 -4.83
CA GLN A 163 -6.30 2.83 -4.33
C GLN A 163 -7.12 3.84 -5.13
N ASN A 164 -7.17 3.70 -6.46
CA ASN A 164 -8.01 4.52 -7.33
C ASN A 164 -9.51 4.27 -7.12
N LEU A 165 -9.88 3.02 -6.78
CA LEU A 165 -11.24 2.64 -6.43
C LEU A 165 -11.59 3.03 -4.98
N GLY A 166 -10.62 3.47 -4.17
CA GLY A 166 -10.71 3.55 -2.70
C GLY A 166 -11.92 4.32 -2.16
N ASP A 167 -12.39 5.36 -2.85
CA ASP A 167 -13.58 6.13 -2.46
C ASP A 167 -14.88 5.65 -3.13
N LYS A 168 -14.78 4.84 -4.19
CA LYS A 168 -15.91 4.30 -4.97
C LYS A 168 -16.28 2.87 -4.57
N PHE A 169 -15.44 2.20 -3.80
CA PHE A 169 -15.68 0.83 -3.35
C PHE A 169 -16.85 0.80 -2.36
N ASP A 170 -17.80 -0.12 -2.57
CA ASP A 170 -18.92 -0.29 -1.65
C ASP A 170 -18.43 -0.94 -0.34
N MET A 171 -18.36 -0.13 0.71
CA MET A 171 -17.95 -0.56 2.04
C MET A 171 -19.12 -1.03 2.90
N MET A 172 -20.37 -0.91 2.43
CA MET A 172 -21.54 -1.37 3.16
C MET A 172 -21.49 -2.84 3.60
N PRO A 173 -21.03 -3.82 2.78
CA PRO A 173 -20.94 -5.21 3.25
C PRO A 173 -20.00 -5.38 4.46
N MET A 174 -18.85 -4.70 4.45
CA MET A 174 -17.92 -4.72 5.60
C MET A 174 -18.53 -4.07 6.85
N VAL A 175 -19.23 -2.95 6.68
CA VAL A 175 -19.92 -2.25 7.77
C VAL A 175 -21.01 -3.13 8.39
N GLN A 176 -21.81 -3.81 7.56
CA GLN A 176 -22.85 -4.72 8.02
C GLN A 176 -22.26 -5.92 8.77
N GLU A 177 -21.15 -6.48 8.29
CA GLU A 177 -20.47 -7.59 8.94
C GLU A 177 -19.94 -7.19 10.34
N VAL A 178 -19.26 -6.04 10.44
CA VAL A 178 -18.78 -5.52 11.73
C VAL A 178 -19.97 -5.25 12.66
N ARG A 179 -21.06 -4.66 12.16
CA ARG A 179 -22.27 -4.40 12.94
C ARG A 179 -22.93 -5.68 13.44
N MET A 180 -22.99 -6.73 12.63
CA MET A 180 -23.55 -8.02 13.02
C MET A 180 -22.70 -8.67 14.12
N LYS A 181 -21.37 -8.69 13.95
CA LYS A 181 -20.44 -9.20 14.98
C LYS A 181 -20.56 -8.42 16.29
N LEU A 182 -20.71 -7.10 16.20
CA LEU A 182 -20.90 -6.23 17.36
C LEU A 182 -22.23 -6.50 18.06
N ASN A 183 -23.34 -6.63 17.32
CA ASN A 183 -24.65 -6.94 17.89
C ASN A 183 -24.67 -8.31 18.57
N ASN A 184 -23.95 -9.30 18.03
CA ASN A 184 -23.80 -10.61 18.67
C ASN A 184 -23.05 -10.52 20.01
N ALA A 185 -22.00 -9.70 20.09
CA ALA A 185 -21.26 -9.47 21.34
C ALA A 185 -22.05 -8.61 22.35
N LEU A 186 -22.90 -7.70 21.87
CA LEU A 186 -23.69 -6.77 22.68
C LEU A 186 -25.13 -7.23 22.92
N ARG A 187 -25.45 -8.53 22.77
CA ARG A 187 -26.83 -9.05 23.00
C ARG A 187 -27.40 -8.66 24.37
N ASN A 188 -26.55 -8.44 25.36
CA ASN A 188 -26.92 -8.03 26.71
C ASN A 188 -27.06 -6.50 26.89
N TYR A 189 -26.78 -5.70 25.85
CA TYR A 189 -26.70 -4.23 25.88
C TYR A 189 -27.46 -3.61 24.69
N SER A 190 -28.78 -3.75 24.68
CA SER A 190 -29.70 -3.27 23.62
C SER A 190 -29.61 -1.76 23.34
N ALA A 191 -29.19 -0.96 24.32
CA ALA A 191 -29.06 0.48 24.15
C ALA A 191 -27.93 0.90 23.19
N TRP A 192 -26.92 0.04 23.00
CA TRP A 192 -25.80 0.31 22.10
C TRP A 192 -26.14 -0.03 20.65
N SER A 193 -26.99 -1.04 20.41
CA SER A 193 -27.31 -1.57 19.08
C SER A 193 -28.16 -0.65 18.20
N SER A 194 -28.66 0.47 18.74
CA SER A 194 -29.55 1.42 18.05
C SER A 194 -28.96 2.83 17.97
N SER A 195 -27.68 3.02 18.33
CA SER A 195 -27.06 4.34 18.32
C SER A 195 -26.54 4.72 16.91
N PRO A 196 -27.05 5.80 16.28
CA PRO A 196 -26.60 6.24 14.96
C PRO A 196 -25.14 6.74 14.98
N SER A 197 -24.66 7.20 16.14
CA SER A 197 -23.27 7.61 16.36
C SER A 197 -22.29 6.43 16.25
N LEU A 198 -22.71 5.23 16.67
CA LEU A 198 -21.91 4.01 16.52
C LEU A 198 -21.87 3.56 15.07
N ASP A 199 -22.96 3.71 14.31
CA ASP A 199 -22.96 3.41 12.87
C ASP A 199 -22.03 4.33 12.08
N ASP A 200 -22.04 5.63 12.36
CA ASP A 200 -21.06 6.57 11.77
C ASP A 200 -19.62 6.21 12.15
N TYR A 201 -19.40 5.80 13.40
CA TYR A 201 -18.09 5.35 13.87
C TYR A 201 -17.60 4.09 13.13
N ILE A 202 -18.45 3.07 13.00
CA ILE A 202 -18.12 1.84 12.28
C ILE A 202 -17.78 2.17 10.83
N ARG A 203 -18.59 2.98 10.14
CA ARG A 203 -18.32 3.40 8.75
C ARG A 203 -16.95 4.06 8.60
N ARG A 204 -16.60 4.99 9.49
CA ARG A 204 -15.29 5.65 9.48
C ARG A 204 -14.14 4.68 9.73
N CYS A 205 -14.31 3.74 10.67
CA CYS A 205 -13.31 2.73 10.98
C CYS A 205 -13.08 1.78 9.80
N VAL A 206 -14.16 1.32 9.15
CA VAL A 206 -14.10 0.45 7.96
C VAL A 206 -13.44 1.16 6.79
N LEU A 207 -13.85 2.39 6.49
CA LEU A 207 -13.23 3.21 5.43
C LEU A 207 -11.74 3.38 5.64
N LEU A 208 -11.35 3.68 6.88
CA LEU A 208 -9.96 3.91 7.21
C LEU A 208 -9.14 2.63 7.20
N ALA A 209 -9.68 1.54 7.76
CA ALA A 209 -9.07 0.22 7.71
C ALA A 209 -8.84 -0.23 6.27
N TRP A 210 -9.86 -0.11 5.41
CA TRP A 210 -9.76 -0.40 3.98
C TRP A 210 -8.64 0.41 3.33
N LYS A 211 -8.65 1.74 3.53
CA LYS A 211 -7.60 2.63 2.99
C LYS A 211 -6.21 2.26 3.46
N LEU A 212 -6.04 1.85 4.71
CA LEU A 212 -4.74 1.45 5.25
C LEU A 212 -4.28 0.08 4.72
N THR A 213 -5.20 -0.85 4.48
CA THR A 213 -4.89 -2.17 3.93
C THR A 213 -4.55 -2.17 2.44
N ILE A 214 -5.05 -1.19 1.68
CA ILE A 214 -4.74 -1.04 0.24
C ILE A 214 -3.52 -0.15 -0.03
N LEU A 215 -2.93 0.46 1.01
CA LEU A 215 -1.65 1.18 0.86
C LEU A 215 -0.56 0.20 0.44
N GLN A 216 0.47 0.73 -0.21
CA GLN A 216 1.66 -0.03 -0.53
C GLN A 216 2.85 0.63 0.15
N PRO A 217 3.57 -0.02 1.08
CA PRO A 217 3.26 -1.35 1.62
C PRO A 217 1.96 -1.37 2.45
N PRO A 218 1.24 -2.50 2.51
CA PRO A 218 0.04 -2.64 3.32
C PRO A 218 0.34 -2.46 4.81
N LEU A 219 -0.59 -1.82 5.53
CA LEU A 219 -0.48 -1.64 6.97
C LEU A 219 -1.39 -2.60 7.72
N GLU A 220 -0.84 -3.21 8.76
CA GLU A 220 -1.54 -4.17 9.60
C GLU A 220 -1.73 -3.67 11.02
N ALA A 221 -2.93 -3.91 11.57
CA ALA A 221 -3.23 -3.65 12.96
C ALA A 221 -2.69 -4.77 13.85
N HIS A 222 -1.72 -4.44 14.71
CA HIS A 222 -1.15 -5.34 15.72
C HIS A 222 -1.69 -5.02 17.12
N TYR A 223 -2.02 -6.08 17.87
CA TYR A 223 -2.61 -5.97 19.22
C TYR A 223 -2.38 -7.20 20.13
N ASP A 224 -1.50 -8.13 19.76
CA ASP A 224 -1.35 -9.42 20.45
C ASP A 224 -0.25 -9.43 21.53
N MET A 225 0.49 -8.32 21.72
CA MET A 225 1.57 -8.29 22.71
C MET A 225 1.00 -8.18 24.14
N SER A 226 1.47 -9.02 25.06
CA SER A 226 1.10 -8.93 26.48
C SER A 226 1.97 -7.92 27.25
N SER A 227 3.15 -7.59 26.71
CA SER A 227 4.12 -6.69 27.34
C SER A 227 4.30 -5.38 26.57
N PHE A 228 4.54 -4.31 27.32
CA PHE A 228 4.80 -2.98 26.80
C PHE A 228 6.14 -2.94 26.06
N ASN A 229 6.10 -2.54 24.79
CA ASN A 229 7.29 -2.29 23.99
C ASN A 229 7.27 -0.83 23.49
N PRO A 230 8.25 0.02 23.86
CA PRO A 230 8.32 1.42 23.42
C PRO A 230 8.38 1.62 21.90
N HIS A 231 8.83 0.61 21.14
CA HIS A 231 8.87 0.67 19.67
C HIS A 231 7.49 0.57 19.05
N PHE A 232 6.60 -0.21 19.66
CA PHE A 232 5.26 -0.48 19.15
C PHE A 232 4.16 0.25 19.93
N HIS A 233 4.41 0.67 21.16
CA HIS A 233 3.39 1.18 22.07
C HIS A 233 3.72 2.56 22.64
N ARG A 234 2.67 3.33 22.89
CA ARG A 234 2.64 4.56 23.66
C ARG A 234 1.71 4.36 24.85
N ARG A 235 2.13 4.84 26.01
CA ARG A 235 1.35 4.78 27.24
C ARG A 235 0.23 5.82 27.22
N SER A 236 -0.95 5.46 27.70
CA SER A 236 -2.04 6.41 27.89
C SER A 236 -1.77 7.33 29.09
N PRO A 237 -2.29 8.58 29.08
CA PRO A 237 -2.25 9.43 30.26
C PRO A 237 -2.89 8.71 31.46
N GLY A 238 -2.16 8.55 32.56
CA GLY A 238 -2.64 7.86 33.77
C GLY A 238 -2.23 6.39 33.93
N SER A 239 -1.50 5.79 32.98
CA SER A 239 -0.97 4.43 33.13
C SER A 239 0.22 4.37 34.11
N ASN A 240 0.44 3.24 34.78
CA ASN A 240 1.58 3.05 35.68
C ASN A 240 2.89 2.94 34.88
N PRO A 241 3.84 3.88 35.02
CA PRO A 241 5.08 3.88 34.24
C PRO A 241 6.01 2.70 34.58
N ASN A 242 5.85 2.08 35.75
CA ASN A 242 6.72 1.01 36.23
C ASN A 242 6.20 -0.39 35.85
N SER A 243 4.95 -0.50 35.41
CA SER A 243 4.36 -1.75 34.93
C SER A 243 4.74 -2.00 33.48
N THR A 244 5.13 -3.22 33.13
CA THR A 244 5.31 -3.65 31.74
C THR A 244 4.13 -4.43 31.20
N ASP A 245 3.17 -4.80 32.05
CA ASP A 245 2.05 -5.64 31.64
C ASP A 245 0.94 -4.79 31.04
N ILE A 246 0.49 -5.14 29.84
CA ILE A 246 -0.59 -4.43 29.17
C ILE A 246 -1.93 -4.91 29.72
N LYS A 247 -2.65 -4.01 30.40
CA LYS A 247 -3.99 -4.27 30.93
C LYS A 247 -5.06 -4.12 29.85
N VAL A 248 -4.97 -3.04 29.06
CA VAL A 248 -5.96 -2.70 28.05
C VAL A 248 -5.30 -2.05 26.83
N TYR A 249 -5.67 -2.52 25.65
CA TYR A 249 -5.40 -1.84 24.38
C TYR A 249 -6.47 -0.78 24.12
N LEU A 250 -6.06 0.48 24.02
CA LEU A 250 -6.94 1.58 23.66
C LEU A 250 -6.94 1.81 22.16
N TRP A 251 -5.82 1.56 21.49
CA TRP A 251 -5.65 1.76 20.05
C TRP A 251 -4.60 0.80 19.48
N PRO A 252 -4.84 0.17 18.31
CA PRO A 252 -3.88 -0.77 17.74
C PRO A 252 -2.65 -0.07 17.16
N SER A 253 -1.55 -0.82 17.12
CA SER A 253 -0.32 -0.41 16.42
C SER A 253 -0.45 -0.69 14.93
N LEU A 254 0.10 0.18 14.09
CA LEU A 254 0.20 -0.07 12.64
C LEU A 254 1.65 -0.42 12.28
N ILE A 255 1.81 -1.56 11.62
CA ILE A 255 3.09 -2.09 11.16
C ILE A 255 2.99 -2.35 9.66
N GLU A 256 4.07 -2.12 8.92
CA GLU A 256 4.14 -2.48 7.50
C GLU A 256 4.19 -4.01 7.37
N SER A 257 3.44 -4.61 6.44
CA SER A 257 3.43 -6.08 6.26
C SER A 257 4.79 -6.63 5.79
N ASP A 258 5.57 -5.81 5.08
CA ASP A 258 6.84 -6.20 4.44
C ASP A 258 8.07 -5.92 5.30
N SER A 259 7.99 -4.95 6.20
CA SER A 259 9.03 -4.61 7.15
C SER A 259 8.40 -4.51 8.53
N THR A 260 9.01 -5.13 9.54
CA THR A 260 8.54 -5.07 10.95
C THR A 260 8.58 -3.65 11.56
N ARG A 261 8.69 -2.63 10.71
CA ARG A 261 8.70 -1.22 10.99
C ARG A 261 7.31 -0.76 11.46
N CYS A 262 7.30 -0.27 12.70
CA CYS A 262 6.12 0.39 13.25
C CYS A 262 5.96 1.78 12.64
N VAL A 263 4.82 2.01 11.99
CA VAL A 263 4.44 3.30 11.39
C VAL A 263 3.58 4.12 12.35
N TYR A 264 2.76 3.44 13.16
CA TYR A 264 1.98 4.06 14.23
C TYR A 264 2.07 3.24 15.50
N ARG A 265 2.49 3.87 16.60
CA ARG A 265 2.55 3.23 17.91
C ARG A 265 1.15 3.13 18.50
N GLY A 266 0.70 1.91 18.80
CA GLY A 266 -0.56 1.68 19.47
C GLY A 266 -0.58 2.30 20.86
N ILE A 267 -1.76 2.49 21.42
CA ILE A 267 -1.94 3.17 22.71
C ILE A 267 -2.48 2.16 23.71
N VAL A 268 -1.75 2.01 24.82
CA VAL A 268 -2.01 0.97 25.82
C VAL A 268 -1.99 1.55 27.23
N SER A 269 -2.75 0.90 28.11
CA SER A 269 -2.72 1.15 29.56
C SER A 269 -2.03 -0.03 30.26
N THR A 270 -1.14 0.28 31.19
CA THR A 270 -0.22 -0.62 31.92
C THR A 270 -0.36 -0.44 33.42
#